data_AF-A0A967BZ72-F1
#
_entry.id   AF-A0A967BZ72-F1
#
_cell.length_a   1.000
_cell.length_b   1.000
_cell.length_c   1.000
_cell.angle_alpha   90.00
_cell.angle_beta   90.00
_cell.angle_gamma   90.00
#
_symmetry.space_group_name_H-M   'P 1'
#
loop_
_entity.id
_entity.type
_entity.pdbx_description
1 polymer ?
#
loop_
_entity_poly.entity_id
_entity_poly.type
_entity_poly.pdbx_seq_one_letter_code
_entity_poly.pdbx_strand_id
1 'polypeptide(L)' 'MADRLQKIMARAGIASRRKAEELILQGRVAVDGRVVTELGIKVD' A
#
# COMPACT_ATOMS: atom_id res chain seq x y z
N MET A 1 -8.81 11.12 6.67
CA MET A 1 -8.09 11.90 5.63
C MET A 1 -7.35 10.89 4.77
N ALA A 2 -7.97 10.42 3.68
CA ALA A 2 -7.47 9.25 2.96
C ALA A 2 -6.10 9.51 2.31
N ASP A 3 -5.08 8.83 2.83
CA ASP A 3 -3.70 8.88 2.32
C ASP A 3 -3.47 7.68 1.37
N ARG A 4 -2.54 7.83 0.44
CA ARG A 4 -2.22 6.72 -0.48
C ARG A 4 -1.59 5.55 0.29
N LEU A 5 -1.98 4.32 -0.04
CA LEU A 5 -1.48 3.11 0.62
C LEU A 5 0.06 3.06 0.67
N GLN A 6 0.75 3.37 -0.43
CA GLN A 6 2.22 3.38 -0.45
C GLN A 6 2.85 4.44 0.46
N LYS A 7 2.14 5.54 0.73
CA LYS A 7 2.58 6.58 1.66
C LYS A 7 2.38 6.12 3.11
N ILE A 8 1.27 5.44 3.39
CA ILE A 8 0.99 4.84 4.71
C ILE A 8 2.03 3.77 5.02
N MET A 9 2.28 2.85 4.08
CA MET A 9 3.30 1.80 4.24
C MET A 9 4.70 2.38 4.47
N ALA A 10 5.05 3.47 3.78
CA ALA A 10 6.33 4.16 3.98
C ALA A 10 6.41 4.87 5.33
N ARG A 11 5.33 5.51 5.80
CA ARG A 11 5.26 6.15 7.13
C ARG A 11 5.32 5.12 8.25
N ALA A 12 4.73 3.94 8.03
CA ALA A 12 4.79 2.82 8.96
C ALA A 12 6.15 2.09 8.96
N GLY A 13 7.08 2.46 8.08
CA GLY A 13 8.40 1.83 7.99
C GLY A 13 8.39 0.43 7.37
N ILE A 14 7.28 0.01 6.76
CA ILE A 14 7.15 -1.33 6.15
C ILE A 14 8.02 -1.44 4.89
N ALA A 15 8.00 -0.42 4.03
CA ALA A 15 8.72 -0.39 2.77
C ALA A 15 8.85 1.04 2.27
N SER A 16 9.85 1.32 1.40
CA SER A 16 9.90 2.61 0.70
C SER A 16 8.67 2.78 -0.22
N ARG A 17 8.30 4.02 -0.57
CA ARG A 17 7.13 4.28 -1.44
C ARG A 17 7.13 3.42 -2.71
N ARG A 18 8.27 3.31 -3.41
CA ARG A 18 8.42 2.49 -4.61
C ARG A 18 8.29 0.99 -4.32
N LYS A 19 8.89 0.53 -3.21
CA LYS A 19 8.82 -0.88 -2.84
C LYS A 19 7.41 -1.28 -2.39
N ALA A 20 6.69 -0.37 -1.74
CA ALA A 20 5.28 -0.56 -1.42
C ALA A 20 4.43 -0.72 -2.70
N GLU A 21 4.68 0.08 -3.74
CA GLU A 21 4.01 -0.08 -5.05
C GLU A 21 4.29 -1.44 -5.70
N GLU A 22 5.55 -1.93 -5.65
CA GLU A 22 5.88 -3.29 -6.08
C GLU A 22 5.13 -4.36 -5.27
N LEU A 23 5.11 -4.24 -3.94
CA LEU A 23 4.43 -5.20 -3.07
C LEU A 23 2.93 -5.24 -3.33
N ILE A 24 2.31 -4.09 -3.59
CA ILE A 24 0.91 -3.98 -4.01
C ILE A 24 0.73 -4.73 -5.33
N LEU A 25 1.50 -4.41 -6.38
CA LEU A 25 1.40 -5.09 -7.68
C LEU A 25 1.61 -6.61 -7.60
N GLN A 26 2.45 -7.07 -6.67
CA GLN A 26 2.69 -8.49 -6.40
C GLN A 26 1.58 -9.17 -5.60
N GLY A 27 0.53 -8.45 -5.18
CA GLY A 27 -0.54 -8.98 -4.33
C GLY A 27 -0.09 -9.35 -2.92
N ARG A 28 1.01 -8.74 -2.45
CA ARG A 28 1.60 -9.00 -1.12
C ARG A 28 1.04 -8.08 -0.03
N VAL A 29 0.11 -7.21 -0.38
CA VAL A 29 -0.50 -6.24 0.53
C VAL A 29 -1.98 -6.52 0.64
N ALA A 30 -2.48 -6.62 1.87
CA ALA A 30 -3.90 -6.73 2.17
C ALA A 30 -4.31 -5.57 3.07
N VAL A 31 -5.44 -4.94 2.75
CA VAL A 31 -6.07 -3.88 3.54
C VAL A 31 -7.43 -4.40 3.96
N ASP A 32 -7.70 -4.43 5.27
CA ASP A 32 -8.95 -4.94 5.84
C ASP A 32 -9.34 -6.34 5.32
N GLY A 33 -8.35 -7.21 5.15
CA GLY A 33 -8.53 -8.58 4.67
C GLY A 33 -8.72 -8.71 3.15
N ARG A 34 -8.66 -7.61 2.38
CA ARG A 34 -8.73 -7.62 0.91
C ARG A 34 -7.34 -7.42 0.33
N VAL A 35 -6.90 -8.37 -0.50
CA VAL A 35 -5.64 -8.24 -1.25
C VAL A 35 -5.78 -7.12 -2.28
N VAL A 36 -4.86 -6.18 -2.25
CA VAL A 36 -4.83 -5.03 -3.15
C VAL A 36 -3.70 -5.23 -4.15
N THR A 37 -4.05 -5.20 -5.44
CA THR A 37 -3.10 -5.31 -6.56
C THR A 37 -3.03 -4.06 -7.42
N GLU A 38 -3.85 -3.05 -7.13
CA GLU A 38 -3.96 -1.83 -7.91
C GLU A 38 -3.27 -0.65 -7.21
N LEU A 39 -2.55 0.15 -8.00
CA LEU A 39 -1.91 1.37 -7.52
C LEU A 39 -2.92 2.51 -7.37
N GLY A 40 -2.63 3.44 -6.46
CA GLY A 40 -3.47 4.64 -6.27
C GLY A 40 -4.62 4.46 -5.29
N ILE A 41 -4.72 3.29 -4.65
CA ILE A 41 -5.62 3.03 -3.54
C ILE A 41 -5.34 4.03 -2.41
N LYS A 42 -6.42 4.68 -1.96
CA LYS A 42 -6.42 5.55 -0.79
C LYS A 42 -7.06 4.80 0.35
N VAL A 43 -6.40 4.82 1.50
CA VAL A 43 -6.87 4.17 2.73
C VAL A 43 -6.96 5.24 3.81
N ASP A 44 -7.96 5.15 4.68
CA ASP A 44 -8.16 6.11 5.78
C ASP A 44 -7.43 5.69 7.05
#